data_AF-A0A1X7VLG4-F1
#
_entry.id   AF-A0A1X7VLG4-F1
#
_cell.length_a   1.000
_cell.length_b   1.000
_cell.length_c   1.000
_cell.angle_alpha   90.00
_cell.angle_beta   90.00
_cell.angle_gamma   90.00
#
_symmetry.space_group_name_H-M   'P 1'
#
loop_
_entity.id
_entity.type
_entity.pdbx_description
1 polymer ?
#
loop_
_entity_poly.entity_id
_entity_poly.type
_entity_poly.pdbx_seq_one_letter_code
_entity_poly.pdbx_strand_id
1 'polypeptide(L)' 'MIYHWGPPHTIEEYVQESGRAGRDGQPARAVLLYGKASKLVEDNVKEYATDTTKCRREMLLKNFLFSEESTNSDVIECCD' A
#
# COMPACT_ATOMS: atom_id res chain seq x y z
N MET A 1 7.76 -11.31 2.61
CA MET A 1 6.49 -10.87 3.24
C MET A 1 6.82 -9.84 4.31
N ILE A 2 5.98 -8.81 4.49
CA ILE A 2 6.15 -7.75 5.49
C ILE A 2 4.82 -7.52 6.21
N TYR A 3 4.88 -7.34 7.53
CA TYR A 3 3.73 -6.98 8.37
C TYR A 3 3.99 -5.62 9.02
N HIS A 4 3.07 -4.68 8.84
CA HIS A 4 3.09 -3.40 9.53
C HIS A 4 2.11 -3.45 10.71
N TRP A 5 2.64 -3.33 11.93
CA TRP A 5 1.83 -3.27 13.14
C TRP A 5 1.38 -1.83 13.39
N GLY A 6 0.33 -1.43 12.67
CA GLY A 6 -0.11 -0.05 12.58
C GLY A 6 0.47 0.68 11.36
N PRO A 7 -0.18 1.78 10.95
CA PRO A 7 0.24 2.56 9.81
C PRO A 7 1.50 3.38 10.10
N PRO A 8 2.42 3.53 9.13
CA PRO A 8 3.48 4.54 9.19
C PRO A 8 2.89 5.96 9.09
N HIS A 9 3.74 6.98 9.18
CA HIS A 9 3.28 8.37 9.17
C HIS A 9 2.82 8.80 7.79
N THR A 10 3.57 8.43 6.74
CA THR A 10 3.30 8.82 5.35
C THR A 10 3.19 7.63 4.41
N ILE A 11 2.63 7.86 3.21
CA ILE A 11 2.52 6.82 2.16
C ILE A 11 3.91 6.45 1.62
N GLU A 12 4.83 7.41 1.51
CA GLU A 12 6.20 7.20 1.03
C GLU A 12 6.97 6.25 1.94
N GLU A 13 6.82 6.40 3.26
CA GLU A 13 7.36 5.46 4.24
C GLU A 13 6.82 4.06 4.01
N TYR A 14 5.50 3.92 3.87
CA TYR A 14 4.86 2.63 3.60
C TYR A 14 5.37 1.97 2.31
N VAL A 15 5.51 2.73 1.22
CA VAL A 15 6.04 2.25 -0.06
C VAL A 15 7.49 1.79 0.08
N GLN A 16 8.33 2.57 0.77
CA GLN A 16 9.73 2.21 0.97
C GLN A 16 9.89 0.95 1.83
N GLU A 17 9.11 0.81 2.89
CA GLU A 17 9.14 -0.32 3.82
C GLU A 17 8.61 -1.60 3.16
N SER A 18 7.43 -1.54 2.53
CA SER A 18 6.82 -2.67 1.82
C SER A 18 7.66 -3.13 0.63
N GLY A 19 8.34 -2.20 -0.07
CA GLY A 19 9.26 -2.47 -1.18
C GLY A 19 10.55 -3.22 -0.80
N ARG A 20 10.77 -3.52 0.49
CA ARG A 20 11.86 -4.42 0.93
C ARG A 20 11.55 -5.89 0.65
N ALA A 21 10.28 -6.27 0.50
CA ALA A 21 9.86 -7.62 0.15
C ALA A 21 10.05 -7.91 -1.35
N GLY A 22 10.19 -9.18 -1.72
CA GLY A 22 10.10 -9.61 -3.12
C GLY A 22 11.30 -9.23 -4.01
N ARG A 23 12.45 -8.85 -3.43
CA ARG A 23 13.69 -8.55 -4.19
C ARG A 23 14.32 -9.76 -4.86
N ASP A 24 13.88 -10.95 -4.49
CA ASP A 24 14.22 -12.22 -5.12
C ASP A 24 13.34 -12.52 -6.35
N GLY A 25 12.40 -11.64 -6.70
CA GLY A 25 11.50 -11.79 -7.85
C GLY A 25 10.35 -12.77 -7.60
N GLN A 26 10.25 -13.36 -6.41
CA GLN A 26 9.15 -14.23 -6.03
C GLN A 26 7.97 -13.41 -5.49
N PRO A 27 6.73 -13.92 -5.59
CA PRO A 27 5.57 -13.24 -5.02
C PRO A 27 5.76 -12.93 -3.53
N ALA A 28 5.47 -11.69 -3.16
CA ALA A 28 5.54 -11.22 -1.79
C ALA A 28 4.30 -10.42 -1.42
N ARG A 29 3.91 -10.50 -0.14
CA ARG A 29 2.78 -9.76 0.42
C ARG A 29 3.25 -8.73 1.43
N ALA A 30 2.58 -7.59 1.44
CA ALA A 30 2.67 -6.57 2.48
C ALA A 30 1.29 -6.45 3.14
N VAL A 31 1.24 -6.64 4.46
CA VAL A 31 0.00 -6.60 5.24
C VAL A 31 0.07 -5.43 6.21
N LEU A 32 -0.93 -4.56 6.17
CA LEU A 32 -1.10 -3.47 7.12
C LEU A 32 -2.18 -3.82 8.13
N LEU A 33 -1.79 -3.98 9.39
CA LEU A 33 -2.74 -4.18 10.48
C LEU A 33 -3.20 -2.81 10.97
N TYR A 34 -4.37 -2.40 10.50
CA TYR A 34 -4.94 -1.09 10.83
C TYR A 34 -5.96 -1.19 11.97
N GLY A 35 -5.84 -0.26 12.91
CA GLY A 35 -6.76 -0.10 14.04
C GLY A 35 -6.98 1.38 14.31
N LYS A 36 -6.96 1.79 15.58
CA LYS A 36 -7.03 3.22 15.93
C LYS A 36 -5.72 3.91 15.56
N ALA A 37 -5.69 4.60 14.42
CA ALA A 37 -4.53 5.37 13.99
C ALA A 37 -4.24 6.56 14.93
N SER A 38 -2.96 6.89 15.08
CA SER A 38 -2.52 8.11 15.75
C SER A 38 -2.93 9.36 14.96
N LYS A 39 -3.06 10.50 15.64
CA LYS A 39 -3.26 11.80 14.98
C LYS A 39 -2.07 12.21 14.10
N LEU A 40 -0.91 11.60 14.31
CA LEU A 40 0.33 11.85 13.56
C LEU A 40 0.39 11.13 12.21
N VAL A 41 -0.58 10.27 11.92
CA VAL A 41 -0.70 9.58 10.63
C VAL A 41 -1.41 10.50 9.66
N GLU A 42 -0.86 10.65 8.46
CA GLU A 42 -1.45 11.47 7.40
C GLU A 42 -2.79 10.89 6.91
N ASP A 43 -3.64 11.77 6.37
CA ASP A 43 -5.00 11.38 5.96
C ASP A 43 -5.02 10.45 4.74
N ASN A 44 -4.04 10.57 3.84
CA ASN A 44 -3.85 9.66 2.71
C ASN A 44 -3.54 8.22 3.16
N VAL A 45 -2.79 8.02 4.25
CA VAL A 45 -2.50 6.71 4.84
C VAL A 45 -3.76 6.13 5.50
N LYS A 46 -4.56 6.97 6.15
CA LYS A 46 -5.86 6.55 6.70
C LYS A 46 -6.84 6.15 5.60
N GLU A 47 -6.90 6.92 4.52
CA GLU A 47 -7.69 6.58 3.33
C GLU A 47 -7.20 5.25 2.75
N TYR A 48 -5.89 5.11 2.53
CA TYR A 48 -5.28 3.85 2.07
C TYR A 48 -5.60 2.65 2.98
N ALA A 49 -5.73 2.84 4.30
CA ALA A 49 -5.99 1.73 5.21
C ALA A 49 -7.49 1.38 5.36
N THR A 50 -8.39 2.28 4.98
CA THR A 50 -9.83 2.15 5.24
C THR A 50 -10.67 2.00 3.98
N ASP A 51 -10.21 2.49 2.83
CA ASP A 51 -10.88 2.32 1.54
C ASP A 51 -10.85 0.83 1.15
N THR A 52 -11.98 0.23 0.79
CA THR A 52 -12.06 -1.16 0.31
C THR A 52 -12.57 -1.24 -1.13
N THR A 53 -12.65 -0.09 -1.81
CA THR A 53 -13.26 0.05 -3.12
C THR A 53 -12.23 0.27 -4.22
N LYS A 54 -11.10 0.91 -3.88
CA LYS A 54 -10.02 1.21 -4.82
C LYS A 54 -8.90 0.18 -4.75
N CYS A 55 -8.23 -0.03 -5.87
CA CYS A 55 -7.04 -0.87 -5.94
C CYS A 55 -5.91 -0.29 -5.08
N ARG A 56 -5.31 -1.10 -4.20
CA ARG A 56 -4.20 -0.67 -3.34
C ARG A 56 -3.01 -0.13 -4.14
N ARG A 57 -2.70 -0.76 -5.27
CA ARG A 57 -1.57 -0.36 -6.13
C ARG A 57 -1.82 1.01 -6.75
N GLU A 58 -3.03 1.27 -7.22
CA GLU A 58 -3.42 2.58 -7.75
C GLU A 58 -3.31 3.67 -6.68
N MET A 59 -3.85 3.41 -5.48
CA MET A 59 -3.78 4.36 -4.37
C MET A 59 -2.34 4.72 -3.99
N LEU A 60 -1.44 3.73 -3.94
CA LEU A 60 -0.03 3.95 -3.62
C LEU A 60 0.71 4.68 -4.73
N LEU A 61 0.46 4.34 -6.00
CA LEU A 61 1.22 4.86 -7.13
C LEU A 61 0.76 6.24 -7.59
N LYS A 62 -0.45 6.68 -7.23
CA LYS A 62 -1.02 7.97 -7.62
C LYS A 62 -0.10 9.17 -7.38
N ASN A 63 0.72 9.12 -6.33
CA ASN A 63 1.63 10.20 -5.97
C ASN A 63 3.03 10.08 -6.61
N PHE A 64 3.36 8.94 -7.22
CA PHE A 64 4.70 8.65 -7.75
C PHE A 64 4.75 8.63 -9.28
N LEU A 65 3.64 8.29 -9.94
CA LEU A 65 3.58 8.16 -11.39
C LEU A 65 2.77 9.33 -11.98
N PHE A 66 3.36 9.98 -12.98
CA PHE A 66 2.71 11.05 -13.75
C PHE A 66 1.79 10.51 -14.87
N SER A 67 1.74 9.19 -15.06
CA SER A 67 0.95 8.53 -16.10
C SER A 67 0.07 7.44 -15.52
N GLU A 68 -1.19 7.43 -15.94
CA GLU A 68 -2.16 6.36 -15.64
C GLU A 68 -1.80 5.10 -16.44
N GLU A 69 -0.83 4.32 -15.95
CA GLU A 69 -0.69 2.95 -16.44
C GLU A 69 -1.85 2.13 -15.85
N SER A 70 -2.74 1.66 -16.73
CA SER A 70 -3.82 0.74 -16.38
C SER A 70 -3.21 -0.57 -15.89
N THR A 71 -3.13 -0.74 -14.57
CA THR A 71 -2.76 -2.04 -14.00
C THR A 71 -3.90 -2.99 -14.34
N ASN A 72 -3.61 -3.98 -15.19
CA ASN A 72 -4.58 -5.00 -15.56
C ASN A 72 -5.09 -5.69 -14.29
N SER A 73 -6.33 -5.40 -13.92
CA SER A 73 -6.95 -5.74 -12.63
C SER A 73 -7.31 -7.23 -12.52
N ASP A 74 -7.13 -8.01 -13.59
CA ASP A 74 -7.53 -9.41 -13.69
C ASP A 74 -6.59 -10.40 -12.97
N VAL A 75 -5.65 -9.89 -12.17
CA VAL A 75 -4.76 -10.73 -11.36
C VAL A 75 -5.33 -10.87 -9.95
N ILE A 76 -5.83 -12.06 -9.62
CA ILE A 76 -6.34 -12.45 -8.28
C ILE A 76 -5.32 -12.16 -7.15
N GLU A 77 -4.04 -11.97 -7.50
CA GLU A 77 -2.94 -11.67 -6.57
C GLU A 77 -2.56 -10.18 -6.50
N CYS A 78 -3.39 -9.28 -7.03
CA CYS A 78 -3.11 -7.85 -7.10
C CYS A 78 -3.12 -7.14 -5.73
N CYS A 79 -4.23 -7.26 -4.99
CA CYS A 79 -4.45 -6.75 -3.63
C CYS A 79 -5.57 -7.54 -2.93
N ASP A 80 -5.94 -7.13 -1.71
CA ASP A 80 -7.07 -7.65 -0.94
C ASP A 80 -8.44 -7.44 -1.60
#